data_AF-A0A2V8PQP3-F1
#
_entry.id   AF-A0A2V8PQP3-F1
#
_cell.length_a   1.000
_cell.length_b   1.000
_cell.length_c   1.000
_cell.angle_alpha   90.00
_cell.angle_beta   90.00
_cell.angle_gamma   90.00
#
_symmetry.space_group_name_H-M   'P 1'
#
loop_
_entity.id
_entity.type
_entity.pdbx_description
1 polymer ?
#
loop_
_entity_poly.entity_id
_entity_poly.type
_entity_poly.pdbx_seq_one_letter_code
_entity_poly.pdbx_strand_id
1 'polypeptide(L)'
;MSLLEILTPGWITTLLVAALSAVAAYLWKSWIEGRERKRKERASTIAQLQDLESLLNTSQKLFQIQQEQVKRLMESLRQNHPTEFAKGQGYDERLARCYGLLDDEEKPLHGIIRAYTEHSMLRVNEAIQRWLDCDKRFKTGQVQSSRQEQLADSLRELEMHLLLWRAKFEYWIPNNPEHALVYMDDEKKHGLGFPRDHLIEVDGRKSGGVDTEVARVLEELRRRWK
;
A
#
# COMPACT_ATOMS: atom_id res chain seq x y z
N MET A 1 -50.53 65.96 -10.42
CA MET A 1 -50.59 65.26 -9.12
C MET A 1 -50.33 63.80 -9.41
N SER A 2 -49.07 63.39 -9.30
CA SER A 2 -48.57 62.13 -9.87
C SER A 2 -48.74 61.00 -8.86
N LEU A 3 -49.47 59.95 -9.26
CA LEU A 3 -49.73 58.72 -8.51
C LEU A 3 -48.48 57.81 -8.42
N LEU A 4 -47.32 58.36 -8.07
CA LEU A 4 -46.04 57.62 -7.97
C LEU A 4 -45.25 57.91 -6.70
N GLU A 5 -45.87 58.46 -5.66
CA GLU A 5 -45.32 58.43 -4.29
C GLU A 5 -46.06 57.38 -3.47
N ILE A 6 -45.98 56.12 -3.93
CA ILE A 6 -46.29 54.98 -3.06
C ILE A 6 -45.11 54.87 -2.10
N LEU A 7 -45.33 55.36 -0.88
CA LEU A 7 -44.57 55.02 0.33
C LEU A 7 -44.23 53.53 0.29
N THR A 8 -42.98 53.18 0.00
CA THR A 8 -42.43 51.90 0.46
C THR A 8 -42.13 52.11 1.94
N PRO A 9 -42.93 51.55 2.86
CA PRO A 9 -42.71 51.83 4.27
C PRO A 9 -41.36 51.25 4.70
N GLY A 10 -40.54 52.05 5.38
CA GLY A 10 -39.12 51.75 5.67
C GLY A 10 -38.85 50.45 6.44
N TRP A 11 -39.89 49.80 6.97
CA TRP A 11 -39.78 48.45 7.53
C TRP A 11 -39.59 47.37 6.44
N ILE A 12 -40.11 47.55 5.23
CA ILE A 12 -39.94 46.60 4.11
C ILE A 12 -38.49 46.56 3.63
N THR A 13 -37.83 47.72 3.52
CA THR A 13 -36.41 47.78 3.15
C THR A 13 -35.52 47.18 4.23
N THR A 14 -35.86 47.37 5.51
CA THR A 14 -35.12 46.80 6.64
C THR A 14 -35.26 45.27 6.70
N LEU A 15 -36.46 44.73 6.46
CA LEU A 15 -36.70 43.29 6.37
C LEU A 15 -35.98 42.65 5.18
N LEU A 16 -35.96 43.31 4.02
CA LEU A 16 -35.21 42.86 2.85
C LEU A 16 -33.70 42.80 3.12
N VAL A 17 -33.14 43.82 3.76
CA VAL A 17 -31.72 43.85 4.14
C VAL A 17 -31.40 42.73 5.14
N ALA A 18 -32.23 42.55 6.18
CA ALA A 18 -32.04 41.50 7.17
C ALA A 18 -32.13 40.09 6.56
N ALA A 19 -33.09 39.87 5.65
CA ALA A 19 -33.24 38.60 4.93
C ALA A 19 -32.02 38.30 4.03
N LEU A 20 -31.52 39.30 3.29
CA LEU A 20 -30.32 39.16 2.46
C LEU A 20 -29.08 38.89 3.30
N SER A 21 -28.93 39.54 4.45
CA SER A 21 -27.84 39.27 5.39
C SER A 21 -27.90 37.85 5.95
N ALA A 22 -29.08 37.33 6.27
CA ALA A 22 -29.25 35.96 6.75
C ALA A 22 -28.89 34.91 5.69
N VAL A 23 -29.31 35.13 4.42
CA VAL A 23 -28.92 34.26 3.30
C VAL A 23 -27.42 34.29 3.06
N ALA A 24 -26.80 35.49 3.07
CA ALA A 24 -25.35 35.62 2.93
C ALA A 24 -24.58 34.93 4.08
N ALA A 25 -25.04 35.08 5.32
CA ALA A 25 -24.46 34.40 6.48
C ALA A 25 -24.58 32.88 6.39
N TYR A 26 -25.72 32.36 5.92
CA TYR A 26 -25.92 30.93 5.70
C TYR A 26 -25.01 30.37 4.59
N LEU A 27 -24.88 31.09 3.46
CA LEU A 27 -23.97 30.72 2.38
C LEU A 27 -22.51 30.74 2.84
N TRP A 28 -22.12 31.76 3.62
CA TRP A 28 -20.79 31.87 4.20
C TRP A 28 -20.49 30.72 5.17
N LYS A 29 -21.42 30.40 6.08
CA LYS A 29 -21.30 29.25 6.99
C LYS A 29 -21.17 27.94 6.23
N SER A 30 -22.04 27.71 5.24
CA SER A 30 -21.99 26.52 4.38
C SER A 30 -20.66 26.40 3.64
N TRP A 31 -20.11 27.53 3.19
CA TRP A 31 -18.79 27.59 2.55
C TRP A 31 -17.65 27.26 3.52
N ILE A 32 -17.67 27.81 4.74
CA ILE A 32 -16.69 27.50 5.80
C ILE A 32 -16.76 26.02 6.17
N GLU A 33 -17.95 25.49 6.47
CA GLU A 33 -18.15 24.10 6.83
C GLU A 33 -17.72 23.16 5.71
N GLY A 34 -18.04 23.49 4.46
CA GLY A 34 -17.57 22.74 3.30
C GLY A 34 -16.05 22.75 3.18
N ARG A 35 -15.40 23.87 3.50
CA ARG A 35 -13.94 23.99 3.48
C ARG A 35 -13.28 23.20 4.61
N GLU A 36 -13.86 23.19 5.80
CA GLU A 36 -13.39 22.41 6.94
C GLU A 36 -13.53 20.90 6.70
N ARG A 37 -14.66 20.45 6.16
CA ARG A 37 -14.87 19.04 5.77
C ARG A 37 -13.81 18.60 4.76
N LYS A 38 -13.61 19.39 3.69
CA LYS A 38 -12.56 19.12 2.69
C LYS A 38 -11.16 19.09 3.31
N ARG A 39 -10.86 19.95 4.28
CA ARG A 39 -9.57 19.93 4.99
C ARG A 39 -9.41 18.65 5.82
N LYS A 40 -10.44 18.25 6.56
CA LYS A 40 -10.43 17.03 7.39
C LYS A 40 -10.31 15.77 6.53
N GLU A 41 -11.09 15.65 5.46
CA GLU A 41 -11.03 14.53 4.51
C GLU A 41 -9.62 14.40 3.89
N ARG A 42 -9.01 15.52 3.52
CA ARG A 42 -7.65 15.54 2.97
C ARG A 42 -6.60 15.15 4.00
N ALA A 43 -6.67 15.72 5.20
CA ALA A 43 -5.76 15.36 6.29
C ALA A 43 -5.86 13.85 6.59
N SER A 44 -7.07 13.31 6.61
CA SER A 44 -7.32 11.87 6.76
C SER A 44 -6.71 11.06 5.61
N THR A 45 -6.86 11.50 4.35
CA THR A 45 -6.24 10.80 3.21
C THR A 45 -4.71 10.80 3.30
N ILE A 46 -4.12 11.95 3.65
CA ILE A 46 -2.67 12.07 3.79
C ILE A 46 -2.18 11.14 4.91
N ALA A 47 -2.86 11.14 6.06
CA ALA A 47 -2.51 10.24 7.17
C ALA A 47 -2.59 8.76 6.74
N GLN A 48 -3.67 8.35 6.07
CA GLN A 48 -3.82 6.99 5.56
C GLN A 48 -2.69 6.59 4.60
N LEU A 49 -2.31 7.47 3.67
CA LEU A 49 -1.21 7.20 2.74
C LEU A 49 0.15 7.14 3.44
N GLN A 50 0.37 7.94 4.49
CA GLN A 50 1.58 7.86 5.33
C GLN A 50 1.65 6.55 6.12
N ASP A 51 0.51 6.06 6.62
CA ASP A 51 0.43 4.76 7.28
C ASP A 51 0.81 3.64 6.30
N LEU A 52 0.28 3.67 5.07
CA LEU A 52 0.65 2.72 4.03
C LEU A 52 2.14 2.80 3.67
N GLU A 53 2.67 4.00 3.47
CA GLU A 53 4.10 4.23 3.19
C GLU A 53 4.98 3.63 4.30
N SER A 54 4.60 3.78 5.57
CA SER A 54 5.30 3.20 6.70
C SER A 54 5.29 1.66 6.68
N LEU A 55 4.13 1.06 6.39
CA LEU A 55 3.98 -0.39 6.30
C LEU A 55 4.81 -0.98 5.15
N LEU A 56 4.77 -0.36 3.97
CA LEU A 56 5.53 -0.77 2.80
C LEU A 56 7.03 -0.71 3.05
N ASN A 57 7.53 0.40 3.61
CA ASN A 57 8.93 0.54 4.00
C ASN A 57 9.35 -0.53 5.04
N THR A 58 8.47 -0.85 5.98
CA THR A 58 8.71 -1.90 6.98
C THR A 58 8.82 -3.27 6.31
N SER A 59 7.90 -3.61 5.41
CA SER A 59 7.92 -4.85 4.63
C SER A 59 9.21 -4.98 3.82
N GLN A 60 9.61 -3.91 3.13
CA GLN A 60 10.84 -3.87 2.34
C GLN A 60 12.09 -4.13 3.20
N LYS A 61 12.20 -3.48 4.36
CA LYS A 61 13.34 -3.69 5.28
C LYS A 61 13.38 -5.12 5.83
N LEU A 62 12.23 -5.67 6.21
CA LEU A 62 12.14 -7.05 6.68
C LEU A 62 12.55 -8.04 5.58
N PHE A 63 12.10 -7.83 4.35
CA PHE A 63 12.52 -8.63 3.20
C PHE A 63 14.04 -8.56 2.98
N GLN A 64 14.65 -7.38 3.06
CA GLN A 64 16.10 -7.22 2.92
C GLN A 64 16.87 -7.99 4.01
N ILE A 65 16.43 -7.87 5.27
CA ILE A 65 17.04 -8.58 6.41
C ILE A 65 16.92 -10.10 6.24
N GLN A 66 15.74 -10.59 5.87
CA GLN A 66 15.52 -12.01 5.60
C GLN A 66 16.41 -12.49 4.44
N GLN A 67 16.49 -11.72 3.35
CA GLN A 67 17.28 -12.08 2.18
C GLN A 67 18.77 -12.19 2.46
N GLU A 68 19.30 -11.45 3.43
CA GLU A 68 20.68 -11.65 3.87
C GLU A 68 20.88 -13.04 4.49
N GLN A 69 19.95 -13.48 5.35
CA GLN A 69 20.02 -14.80 5.96
C GLN A 69 19.83 -15.91 4.92
N VAL A 70 18.91 -15.73 3.98
CA VAL A 70 18.71 -16.65 2.85
C VAL A 70 19.99 -16.80 2.05
N LYS A 71 20.64 -15.69 1.65
CA LYS A 71 21.90 -15.77 0.90
C LYS A 71 22.99 -16.53 1.66
N ARG A 72 23.13 -16.27 2.96
CA ARG A 72 24.10 -16.99 3.81
C ARG A 72 23.83 -18.49 3.83
N LEU A 73 22.58 -18.89 4.08
CA LEU A 73 22.19 -20.30 4.11
C LEU A 73 22.39 -20.95 2.73
N MET A 74 22.01 -20.28 1.65
CA MET A 74 22.15 -20.82 0.29
C MET A 74 23.61 -21.03 -0.12
N GLU A 75 24.51 -20.15 0.32
CA GLU A 75 25.95 -20.34 0.07
C GLU A 75 26.48 -21.54 0.87
N SER A 76 26.10 -21.68 2.14
CA SER A 76 26.43 -22.86 2.96
C SER A 76 25.94 -24.15 2.32
N LEU A 77 24.67 -24.20 1.94
CA LEU A 77 24.06 -25.36 1.29
C LEU A 77 24.73 -25.73 -0.03
N ARG A 78 25.16 -24.73 -0.81
CA ARG A 78 25.87 -24.95 -2.06
C ARG A 78 27.24 -25.59 -1.83
N GLN A 79 27.93 -25.21 -0.75
CA GLN A 79 29.25 -25.71 -0.40
C GLN A 79 29.18 -27.10 0.23
N ASN A 80 28.25 -27.30 1.17
CA ASN A 80 28.16 -28.51 1.99
C ASN A 80 27.33 -29.62 1.33
N HIS A 81 26.29 -29.26 0.56
CA HIS A 81 25.34 -30.20 -0.03
C HIS A 81 25.16 -30.00 -1.55
N PRO A 82 26.24 -29.92 -2.35
CA PRO A 82 26.19 -29.48 -3.75
C PRO A 82 25.28 -30.36 -4.62
N THR A 83 25.22 -31.67 -4.35
CA THR A 83 24.42 -32.62 -5.13
C THR A 83 22.92 -32.40 -4.96
N GLU A 84 22.43 -32.20 -3.74
CA GLU A 84 21.00 -31.94 -3.52
C GLU A 84 20.64 -30.50 -3.89
N PHE A 85 21.53 -29.54 -3.59
CA PHE A 85 21.34 -28.14 -3.94
C PHE A 85 21.13 -27.94 -5.45
N ALA A 86 21.91 -28.62 -6.29
CA ALA A 86 21.83 -28.49 -7.75
C ALA A 86 20.51 -29.00 -8.35
N LYS A 87 19.77 -29.86 -7.65
CA LYS A 87 18.49 -30.43 -8.13
C LYS A 87 17.31 -29.48 -7.93
N GLY A 88 17.40 -28.52 -7.02
CA GLY A 88 16.32 -27.58 -6.72
C GLY A 88 16.31 -26.37 -7.65
N GLN A 89 15.10 -25.91 -7.99
CA GLN A 89 14.89 -24.66 -8.73
C GLN A 89 14.36 -23.58 -7.79
N GLY A 90 15.13 -22.50 -7.64
CA GLY A 90 14.81 -21.39 -6.75
C GLY A 90 15.12 -21.65 -5.28
N TYR A 91 14.89 -20.63 -4.45
CA TYR A 91 15.26 -20.64 -3.04
C TYR A 91 14.48 -21.67 -2.23
N ASP A 92 13.15 -21.65 -2.30
CA ASP A 92 12.30 -22.49 -1.47
C ASP A 92 12.49 -23.99 -1.74
N GLU A 93 12.52 -24.42 -3.01
CA GLU A 93 12.73 -25.83 -3.32
C GLU A 93 14.11 -26.32 -2.89
N ARG A 94 15.16 -25.48 -3.02
CA ARG A 94 16.50 -25.84 -2.57
C ARG A 94 16.56 -25.98 -1.05
N LEU A 95 15.91 -25.09 -0.31
CA LEU A 95 15.79 -25.20 1.15
C LEU A 95 15.06 -26.49 1.53
N ALA A 96 13.90 -26.75 0.93
CA ALA A 96 13.10 -27.93 1.24
C ALA A 96 13.85 -29.24 0.97
N ARG A 97 14.56 -29.33 -0.16
CA ARG A 97 15.36 -30.51 -0.51
C ARG A 97 16.54 -30.74 0.44
N CYS A 98 17.23 -29.68 0.83
CA CYS A 98 18.37 -29.79 1.73
C CYS A 98 17.97 -29.87 3.21
N TYR A 99 16.68 -29.69 3.56
CA TYR A 99 16.23 -29.58 4.95
C TYR A 99 16.66 -30.77 5.83
N GLY A 100 16.52 -31.99 5.32
CA GLY A 100 16.94 -33.21 6.05
C GLY A 100 18.45 -33.36 6.21
N LEU A 101 19.25 -32.53 5.54
CA LEU A 101 20.71 -32.56 5.53
C LEU A 101 21.34 -31.40 6.31
N LEU A 102 20.54 -30.47 6.82
CA LEU A 102 21.04 -29.28 7.52
C LEU A 102 21.90 -29.69 8.73
N ASP A 103 23.09 -29.11 8.81
CA ASP A 103 23.97 -29.25 9.97
C ASP A 103 23.54 -28.35 11.14
N ASP A 104 24.35 -28.31 12.19
CA ASP A 104 24.05 -27.56 13.41
C ASP A 104 24.21 -26.03 13.25
N GLU A 105 24.87 -25.56 12.20
CA GLU A 105 24.99 -24.13 11.85
C GLU A 105 23.87 -23.69 10.89
N GLU A 106 23.48 -24.56 9.96
CA GLU A 106 22.45 -24.32 8.95
C GLU A 106 21.03 -24.37 9.52
N LYS A 107 20.76 -25.27 10.47
CA LYS A 107 19.45 -25.39 11.14
C LYS A 107 19.00 -24.08 11.81
N PRO A 108 19.82 -23.39 12.62
CA PRO A 108 19.48 -22.08 13.16
C PRO A 108 19.16 -21.04 12.10
N LEU A 109 19.95 -20.97 11.01
CA LEU A 109 19.69 -20.01 9.92
C LEU A 109 18.34 -20.27 9.26
N HIS A 110 18.03 -21.53 8.97
CA HIS A 110 16.72 -21.94 8.46
C HIS A 110 15.60 -21.51 9.42
N GLY A 111 15.76 -21.80 10.72
CA GLY A 111 14.81 -21.40 11.76
C GLY A 111 14.57 -19.90 11.83
N ILE A 112 15.63 -19.08 11.72
CA ILE A 112 15.54 -17.61 11.70
C ILE A 112 14.76 -17.14 10.47
N ILE A 113 15.08 -17.66 9.28
CA ILE A 113 14.38 -17.31 8.04
C ILE A 113 12.88 -17.60 8.17
N ARG A 114 12.55 -18.79 8.69
CA ARG A 114 11.16 -19.20 8.91
C ARG A 114 10.45 -18.32 9.94
N ALA A 115 11.11 -18.01 11.05
CA ALA A 115 10.56 -17.11 12.07
C ALA A 115 10.28 -15.71 11.51
N TYR A 116 11.14 -15.17 10.64
CA TYR A 116 10.87 -13.91 9.94
C TYR A 116 9.65 -14.00 9.04
N THR A 117 9.46 -15.11 8.31
CA THR A 117 8.26 -15.34 7.48
C THR A 117 7.00 -15.38 8.34
N GLU A 118 6.99 -16.19 9.40
CA GLU A 118 5.81 -16.45 10.24
C GLU A 118 5.43 -15.27 11.13
N HIS A 119 6.41 -14.56 11.70
CA HIS A 119 6.15 -13.60 12.77
C HIS A 119 6.33 -12.15 12.35
N SER A 120 7.11 -11.87 11.32
CA SER A 120 7.38 -10.50 10.86
C SER A 120 6.67 -10.21 9.55
N MET A 121 6.97 -10.97 8.50
CA MET A 121 6.41 -10.74 7.15
C MET A 121 4.90 -10.96 7.12
N LEU A 122 4.40 -12.05 7.70
CA LEU A 122 2.96 -12.32 7.79
C LEU A 122 2.22 -11.13 8.43
N ARG A 123 2.69 -10.64 9.58
CA ARG A 123 2.03 -9.56 10.31
C ARG A 123 1.98 -8.25 9.52
N VAL A 124 3.07 -7.90 8.85
CA VAL A 124 3.12 -6.68 8.02
C VAL A 124 2.23 -6.83 6.80
N ASN A 125 2.25 -7.99 6.14
CA ASN A 125 1.37 -8.29 5.00
C ASN A 125 -0.12 -8.22 5.39
N GLU A 126 -0.50 -8.76 6.55
CA GLU A 126 -1.87 -8.63 7.08
C GLU A 126 -2.25 -7.19 7.43
N ALA A 127 -1.30 -6.39 7.93
CA ALA A 127 -1.53 -4.97 8.19
C ALA A 127 -1.76 -4.19 6.89
N ILE A 128 -0.97 -4.46 5.83
CA ILE A 128 -1.17 -3.87 4.51
C ILE A 128 -2.53 -4.33 3.92
N GLN A 129 -2.86 -5.62 4.01
CA GLN A 129 -4.15 -6.13 3.54
C GLN A 129 -5.32 -5.42 4.24
N ARG A 130 -5.28 -5.29 5.57
CA ARG A 130 -6.33 -4.57 6.33
C ARG A 130 -6.44 -3.11 5.93
N TRP A 131 -5.31 -2.46 5.63
CA TRP A 131 -5.32 -1.10 5.09
C TRP A 131 -6.04 -1.06 3.74
N LEU A 132 -5.72 -1.99 2.83
CA LEU A 132 -6.36 -2.09 1.50
C LEU A 132 -7.85 -2.40 1.61
N ASP A 133 -8.27 -3.24 2.54
CA ASP A 133 -9.69 -3.57 2.79
C ASP A 133 -10.49 -2.34 3.24
N CYS A 134 -9.83 -1.41 3.95
CA CYS A 134 -10.44 -0.18 4.45
C CYS A 134 -10.36 0.99 3.46
N ASP A 135 -9.58 0.89 2.38
CA ASP A 135 -9.50 1.94 1.37
C ASP A 135 -10.80 2.02 0.58
N LYS A 136 -11.48 3.16 0.71
CA LYS A 136 -12.66 3.50 -0.09
C LYS A 136 -12.32 4.44 -1.24
N ARG A 137 -11.17 5.11 -1.20
CA ARG A 137 -10.88 6.22 -2.10
C ARG A 137 -10.34 5.73 -3.43
N PHE A 138 -9.37 4.83 -3.41
CA PHE A 138 -8.74 4.31 -4.62
C PHE A 138 -9.52 3.12 -5.19
N LYS A 139 -10.22 2.34 -4.35
CA LYS A 139 -11.10 1.25 -4.79
C LYS A 139 -12.40 1.67 -5.52
N THR A 140 -12.94 2.87 -5.25
CA THR A 140 -14.23 3.29 -5.85
C THR A 140 -14.11 3.91 -7.24
N GLY A 141 -12.90 4.02 -7.80
CA GLY A 141 -12.68 4.63 -9.12
C GLY A 141 -13.00 6.13 -9.18
N GLN A 142 -13.24 6.79 -8.04
CA GLN A 142 -13.54 8.23 -7.97
C GLN A 142 -12.28 9.12 -8.02
N VAL A 143 -11.16 8.56 -8.45
CA VAL A 143 -9.86 9.25 -8.54
C VAL A 143 -9.87 10.28 -9.66
N GLN A 144 -9.27 11.44 -9.40
CA GLN A 144 -9.41 12.63 -10.26
C GLN A 144 -8.17 12.95 -11.09
N SER A 145 -7.08 12.18 -10.93
CA SER A 145 -5.84 12.36 -11.67
C SER A 145 -5.26 11.03 -12.13
N SER A 146 -4.52 11.06 -13.23
CA SER A 146 -3.82 9.90 -13.79
C SER A 146 -2.88 9.23 -12.77
N ARG A 147 -2.23 10.01 -11.90
CA ARG A 147 -1.39 9.47 -10.82
C ARG A 147 -2.18 8.72 -9.76
N GLN A 148 -3.36 9.22 -9.41
CA GLN A 148 -4.22 8.53 -8.44
C GLN A 148 -4.80 7.24 -9.04
N GLU A 149 -5.04 7.22 -10.35
CA GLU A 149 -5.44 6.02 -11.09
C GLU A 149 -4.29 5.00 -11.14
N GLN A 150 -3.06 5.42 -11.47
CA GLN A 150 -1.88 4.55 -11.40
C GLN A 150 -1.66 3.98 -9.99
N LEU A 151 -1.81 4.79 -8.95
CA LEU A 151 -1.75 4.30 -7.58
C LEU A 151 -2.87 3.28 -7.32
N ALA A 152 -4.11 3.53 -7.76
CA ALA A 152 -5.21 2.59 -7.62
C ALA A 152 -4.91 1.25 -8.31
N ASP A 153 -4.27 1.27 -9.48
CA ASP A 153 -3.83 0.07 -10.20
C ASP A 153 -2.78 -0.70 -9.39
N SER A 154 -1.73 -0.02 -8.92
CA SER A 154 -0.70 -0.63 -8.07
C SER A 154 -1.25 -1.20 -6.77
N LEU A 155 -2.24 -0.55 -6.15
CA LEU A 155 -2.91 -1.06 -4.94
C LEU A 155 -3.73 -2.32 -5.22
N ARG A 156 -4.40 -2.40 -6.39
CA ARG A 156 -5.11 -3.63 -6.81
C ARG A 156 -4.15 -4.78 -7.05
N GLU A 157 -3.01 -4.52 -7.67
CA GLU A 157 -1.99 -5.55 -7.86
C GLU A 157 -1.36 -5.99 -6.53
N LEU A 158 -1.14 -5.06 -5.62
CA LEU A 158 -0.65 -5.36 -4.27
C LEU A 158 -1.64 -6.25 -3.52
N GLU A 159 -2.93 -5.95 -3.58
CA GLU A 159 -3.99 -6.75 -2.99
C GLU A 159 -3.97 -8.19 -3.54
N MET A 160 -3.90 -8.34 -4.87
CA MET A 160 -3.79 -9.67 -5.49
C MET A 160 -2.52 -10.41 -5.08
N HIS A 161 -1.39 -9.72 -5.03
CA HIS A 161 -0.13 -10.29 -4.54
C HIS A 161 -0.26 -10.81 -3.11
N LEU A 162 -0.82 -10.02 -2.20
CA LEU A 162 -0.99 -10.38 -0.78
C LEU A 162 -1.96 -11.54 -0.58
N LEU A 163 -3.05 -11.59 -1.34
CA LEU A 163 -4.00 -12.71 -1.33
C LEU A 163 -3.30 -14.03 -1.74
N LEU A 164 -2.56 -14.01 -2.84
CA LEU A 164 -1.84 -15.19 -3.32
C LEU A 164 -0.71 -15.59 -2.36
N TRP A 165 0.03 -14.60 -1.83
CA TRP A 165 1.07 -14.82 -0.83
C TRP A 165 0.51 -15.49 0.42
N ARG A 166 -0.64 -15.02 0.92
CA ARG A 166 -1.30 -15.58 2.10
C ARG A 166 -1.77 -17.01 1.86
N ALA A 167 -2.42 -17.28 0.72
CA ALA A 167 -2.85 -18.63 0.38
C ALA A 167 -1.67 -19.61 0.34
N LYS A 168 -0.54 -19.18 -0.24
CA LYS A 168 0.70 -19.96 -0.27
C LYS A 168 1.29 -20.15 1.12
N PHE A 169 1.31 -19.11 1.95
CA PHE A 169 1.75 -19.19 3.34
C PHE A 169 0.94 -20.21 4.13
N GLU A 170 -0.39 -20.11 4.11
CA GLU A 170 -1.29 -20.98 4.87
C GLU A 170 -1.16 -22.44 4.47
N TYR A 171 -0.89 -22.71 3.19
CA TYR A 171 -0.67 -24.06 2.68
C TYR A 171 0.71 -24.62 3.02
N TRP A 172 1.78 -23.84 2.83
CA TRP A 172 3.15 -24.33 2.95
C TRP A 172 3.75 -24.21 4.34
N ILE A 173 3.63 -23.06 4.99
CA ILE A 173 4.48 -22.79 6.14
C ILE A 173 4.03 -23.61 7.36
N PRO A 174 2.80 -23.51 7.90
CA PRO A 174 2.46 -24.08 9.21
C PRO A 174 2.75 -25.58 9.37
N ASN A 175 2.55 -26.38 8.33
CA ASN A 175 2.59 -27.84 8.41
C ASN A 175 3.80 -28.48 7.74
N ASN A 176 4.65 -27.71 7.06
CA ASN A 176 5.80 -28.24 6.33
C ASN A 176 7.07 -27.52 6.82
N PRO A 177 7.77 -28.05 7.83
CA PRO A 177 8.91 -27.40 8.47
C PRO A 177 10.10 -27.17 7.53
N GLU A 178 10.18 -27.90 6.41
CA GLU A 178 11.18 -27.76 5.36
C GLU A 178 11.00 -26.50 4.50
N HIS A 179 9.81 -25.87 4.56
CA HIS A 179 9.53 -24.60 3.90
C HIS A 179 9.74 -23.44 4.87
N ALA A 180 10.59 -22.48 4.51
CA ALA A 180 10.87 -21.30 5.32
C ALA A 180 10.52 -19.98 4.62
N LEU A 181 10.24 -20.01 3.32
CA LEU A 181 10.06 -18.82 2.48
C LEU A 181 8.76 -18.86 1.71
N VAL A 182 8.23 -17.69 1.39
CA VAL A 182 7.07 -17.54 0.52
C VAL A 182 7.39 -16.49 -0.53
N TYR A 183 7.85 -16.96 -1.71
CA TYR A 183 8.08 -16.13 -2.89
C TYR A 183 7.02 -16.38 -3.95
N MET A 184 6.42 -15.32 -4.48
CA MET A 184 5.41 -15.42 -5.54
C MET A 184 6.03 -15.37 -6.93
N ASP A 185 7.14 -14.65 -7.07
CA ASP A 185 7.90 -14.47 -8.32
C ASP A 185 9.30 -15.08 -8.17
N ASP A 186 9.33 -16.39 -7.91
CA ASP A 186 10.54 -17.21 -8.03
C ASP A 186 10.66 -17.78 -9.46
N GLU A 187 11.69 -18.58 -9.70
CA GLU A 187 11.97 -19.21 -10.99
C GLU A 187 10.81 -20.06 -11.54
N LYS A 188 9.87 -20.44 -10.68
CA LYS A 188 8.65 -21.19 -11.03
C LYS A 188 7.43 -20.32 -11.25
N LYS A 189 7.52 -19.00 -11.01
CA LYS A 189 6.45 -18.01 -11.22
C LYS A 189 5.13 -18.45 -10.58
N HIS A 190 5.18 -18.81 -9.30
CA HIS A 190 4.02 -19.31 -8.54
C HIS A 190 2.86 -18.30 -8.39
N GLY A 191 3.03 -17.05 -8.82
CA GLY A 191 1.96 -16.07 -8.90
C GLY A 191 2.44 -14.71 -9.38
N LEU A 192 1.73 -13.67 -8.96
CA LEU A 192 2.10 -12.28 -9.25
C LEU A 192 3.22 -11.85 -8.31
N GLY A 193 4.29 -11.30 -8.85
CA GLY A 193 5.33 -10.66 -8.06
C GLY A 193 4.78 -9.50 -7.23
N PHE A 194 5.54 -9.08 -6.22
CA PHE A 194 5.23 -7.83 -5.54
C PHE A 194 5.19 -6.72 -6.60
N PRO A 195 4.23 -5.79 -6.57
CA PRO A 195 4.07 -4.80 -7.64
C PRO A 195 5.37 -4.04 -7.89
N ARG A 196 6.04 -4.44 -8.96
CA ARG A 196 7.26 -3.85 -9.50
C ARG A 196 6.88 -3.36 -10.87
N ASP A 197 7.08 -2.06 -11.12
CA ASP A 197 7.05 -1.39 -12.42
C ASP A 197 6.36 -2.21 -13.54
N HIS A 198 5.04 -2.10 -13.72
CA HIS A 198 4.49 -2.36 -15.06
C HIS A 198 5.00 -1.20 -15.89
N LEU A 199 6.00 -1.48 -16.71
CA LEU A 199 6.62 -0.53 -17.63
C LEU A 199 5.56 0.04 -18.58
N ILE A 200 4.86 1.10 -18.17
CA ILE A 200 4.30 2.04 -19.13
C ILE A 200 5.43 3.01 -19.43
N GLU A 201 6.09 2.79 -20.57
CA GLU A 201 7.06 3.71 -21.13
C GLU A 201 6.31 5.00 -21.53
N VAL A 202 6.31 5.98 -20.63
CA VAL A 202 5.92 7.36 -20.93
C VAL A 202 7.16 8.22 -20.74
N ASP A 203 7.72 8.73 -21.84
CA ASP A 203 8.85 9.69 -21.87
C ASP A 203 10.21 9.24 -21.29
N GLY A 204 10.56 7.95 -21.41
CA GLY A 204 11.95 7.50 -21.22
C GLY A 204 12.54 7.64 -19.80
N ARG A 205 11.73 7.96 -18.78
CA ARG A 205 12.13 7.95 -17.37
C ARG A 205 11.56 6.72 -16.65
N LYS A 206 12.45 5.80 -16.27
CA LYS A 206 12.12 4.63 -15.44
C LYS A 206 11.83 5.06 -14.01
N SER A 207 10.62 4.81 -13.50
CA SER A 207 10.32 4.91 -12.05
C SER A 207 8.86 4.54 -11.73
N GLY A 208 8.61 3.56 -10.86
CA GLY A 208 7.27 3.32 -10.31
C GLY A 208 7.03 1.96 -9.61
N GLY A 209 7.52 1.79 -8.38
CA GLY A 209 6.95 0.80 -7.44
C GLY A 209 5.75 1.40 -6.69
N VAL A 210 4.93 0.57 -6.05
CA VAL A 210 3.80 1.06 -5.22
C VAL A 210 4.26 2.09 -4.18
N ASP A 211 5.43 1.89 -3.58
CA ASP A 211 6.06 2.82 -2.63
C ASP A 211 6.34 4.18 -3.29
N THR A 212 6.86 4.17 -4.52
CA THR A 212 7.15 5.36 -5.31
C THR A 212 5.87 6.12 -5.65
N GLU A 213 4.79 5.41 -6.00
CA GLU A 213 3.52 6.08 -6.31
C GLU A 213 2.81 6.62 -5.08
N VAL A 214 2.87 5.92 -3.95
CA VAL A 214 2.41 6.47 -2.67
C VAL A 214 3.16 7.77 -2.35
N ALA A 215 4.49 7.79 -2.46
CA ALA A 215 5.30 8.97 -2.20
C ALA A 215 4.98 10.14 -3.16
N ARG A 216 4.77 9.84 -4.45
CA ARG A 216 4.39 10.83 -5.47
C ARG A 216 3.03 11.45 -5.22
N VAL A 217 2.02 10.63 -4.92
CA VAL A 217 0.67 11.10 -4.60
C VAL A 217 0.68 11.91 -3.30
N LEU A 218 1.43 11.48 -2.29
CA LEU A 218 1.65 12.25 -1.06
C LEU A 218 2.26 13.63 -1.36
N GLU A 219 3.29 13.69 -2.20
CA GLU A 219 3.92 14.96 -2.58
C GLU A 219 2.96 15.86 -3.38
N GLU A 220 2.20 15.30 -4.33
CA GLU A 220 1.19 16.04 -5.10
C GLU A 220 0.12 16.65 -4.19
N LEU A 221 -0.40 15.87 -3.25
CA LEU A 221 -1.41 16.32 -2.29
C LEU A 221 -0.86 17.43 -1.38
N ARG A 222 0.42 17.38 -1.00
CA ARG A 222 1.09 18.44 -0.22
C ARG A 222 1.32 19.70 -1.05
N ARG A 223 1.75 19.58 -2.32
CA ARG A 223 2.05 20.72 -3.19
C ARG A 223 0.81 21.52 -3.59
N ARG A 224 -0.32 20.86 -3.86
CA ARG A 224 -1.60 21.53 -4.18
C ARG A 224 -2.17 22.40 -3.04
N TRP A 225 -1.46 22.50 -1.91
CA TRP A 225 -1.95 23.16 -0.71
C TRP A 225 -0.97 24.15 -0.06
N LYS A 226 0.23 24.29 -0.62
CA LYS A 226 1.05 25.49 -0.40
C LYS A 226 0.52 26.62 -1.28
#